data_AF-A0A0Y0GAT4-F1
#
_entry.id   AF-A0A0Y0GAT4-F1
#
_cell.length_a   1.000
_cell.length_b   1.000
_cell.length_c   1.000
_cell.angle_alpha   90.00
_cell.angle_beta   90.00
_cell.angle_gamma   90.00
#
_symmetry.space_group_name_H-M   'P 1'
#
loop_
_entity.id
_entity.type
_entity.pdbx_description
1 polymer ?
#
loop_
_entity_poly.entity_id
_entity_poly.type
_entity_poly.pdbx_seq_one_letter_code
_entity_poly.pdbx_strand_id
1 'polypeptide(L)'
;MSIAIGQSERGGLFDLVDDWLKRDRFVFVGWSGLLLFPCAYLALGGWFTGTTFVTSWYTHGLGTSYLEGCNFLTAAVSSPANSMGHSLLLLWGPEAKGNFTQWCQIGGLWTFVALHGAFALIGFCLRQFEIARLVGIRPYNAIAFSGPISIFVSVFLLYPLGQASWFFAPSFGVAGIFRFLLFLQGFHNWTLNPFHMMGVAGILGGALLCAIHGATVENTLFEDGDAANTFRAFTPTQSEETYSMVTANRFWSQIFGVAFSNKRWLHFFMLFVPVTGLWTSAVGIVGLALNLRAYDFVSQELRAAEDPEFETFYTKNILLNEGIRAWMAAQDQPHENFVFPEEVLPRGNAL
;
A
#
# COMPACT_ATOMS: atom_id res chain seq x y z
N MET A 1 24.48 49.95 -38.44
CA MET A 1 24.48 50.13 -36.98
C MET A 1 23.04 50.11 -36.52
N SER A 2 22.58 48.98 -35.98
CA SER A 2 21.28 48.85 -35.31
C SER A 2 21.54 47.92 -34.12
N ILE A 3 21.73 48.54 -32.96
CA ILE A 3 21.94 47.85 -31.70
C ILE A 3 20.54 47.54 -31.18
N ALA A 4 20.11 46.28 -31.31
CA ALA A 4 18.96 45.79 -30.58
C ALA A 4 19.40 45.63 -29.12
N ILE A 5 19.07 46.62 -28.29
CA ILE A 5 19.23 46.58 -26.84
C ILE A 5 18.22 45.56 -26.32
N GLY A 6 18.68 44.33 -26.10
CA GLY A 6 17.93 43.34 -25.35
C GLY A 6 17.78 43.81 -23.91
N GLN A 7 16.57 44.25 -23.55
CA GLN A 7 16.18 44.27 -22.14
C GLN A 7 16.11 42.81 -21.67
N SER A 8 17.21 42.33 -21.10
CA SER A 8 17.17 41.23 -20.15
C SER A 8 16.41 41.76 -18.93
N GLU A 9 15.09 41.59 -18.93
CA GLU A 9 14.37 41.54 -17.67
C GLU A 9 14.96 40.36 -16.90
N ARG A 10 15.82 40.65 -15.92
CA ARG A 10 16.24 39.65 -14.94
C ARG A 10 14.95 39.12 -14.32
N GLY A 11 14.67 37.83 -14.53
CA GLY A 11 13.49 37.16 -13.98
C GLY A 11 13.32 37.48 -12.49
N GLY A 12 12.07 37.54 -12.05
CA GLY A 12 11.75 37.86 -10.66
C GLY A 12 12.33 36.83 -9.68
N LEU A 13 12.19 37.09 -8.38
CA LEU A 13 12.61 36.14 -7.34
C LEU A 13 12.02 34.74 -7.55
N PHE A 14 10.78 34.65 -8.04
CA PHE A 14 10.13 33.39 -8.37
C PHE A 14 10.91 32.59 -9.43
N ASP A 15 11.31 33.24 -10.53
CA ASP A 15 12.03 32.58 -11.63
C ASP A 15 13.42 32.12 -11.18
N LEU A 16 14.11 32.92 -10.35
CA LEU A 16 15.39 32.53 -9.76
C LEU A 16 15.27 31.29 -8.84
N VAL A 17 14.19 31.21 -8.07
CA VAL A 17 13.90 30.04 -7.22
C VAL A 17 13.51 28.83 -8.07
N ASP A 18 12.70 29.02 -9.12
CA ASP A 18 12.32 27.98 -10.07
C ASP A 18 13.54 27.36 -10.76
N ASP A 19 14.43 28.22 -11.28
CA ASP A 19 15.71 27.83 -11.88
C ASP A 19 16.57 27.04 -10.91
N TRP A 20 16.62 27.46 -9.64
CA TRP A 20 17.35 26.71 -8.62
C TRP A 20 16.68 25.37 -8.33
N LEU A 21 15.37 25.30 -8.15
CA LEU A 21 14.68 24.07 -7.82
C LEU A 21 14.85 23.01 -8.92
N LYS A 22 14.83 23.43 -10.19
CA LYS A 22 14.83 22.55 -11.36
C LYS A 22 16.21 22.20 -11.92
N ARG A 23 17.31 22.63 -11.30
CA ARG A 23 18.66 22.25 -11.78
C ARG A 23 18.81 20.75 -11.86
N ASP A 24 19.46 20.30 -12.93
CA ASP A 24 19.91 18.93 -13.08
C ASP A 24 21.03 18.64 -12.08
N ARG A 25 20.79 17.68 -11.20
CA ARG A 25 21.67 17.31 -10.08
C ARG A 25 21.37 15.87 -9.68
N PHE A 26 22.28 15.28 -8.91
CA PHE A 26 22.17 13.88 -8.45
C PHE A 26 20.80 13.53 -7.85
N VAL A 27 20.26 14.39 -6.99
CA VAL A 27 18.86 14.30 -6.52
C VAL A 27 18.09 15.53 -6.97
N PHE A 28 17.33 15.42 -8.06
CA PHE A 28 16.42 16.48 -8.51
C PHE A 28 15.55 16.97 -7.34
N VAL A 29 15.31 18.28 -7.22
CA VAL A 29 14.49 18.83 -6.12
C VAL A 29 13.08 19.12 -6.61
N GLY A 30 12.94 20.13 -7.47
CA GLY A 30 11.64 20.59 -7.97
C GLY A 30 10.77 21.24 -6.89
N TRP A 31 9.67 21.87 -7.30
CA TRP A 31 8.67 22.38 -6.36
C TRP A 31 8.04 21.27 -5.53
N SER A 32 7.82 20.11 -6.16
CA SER A 32 7.33 18.90 -5.49
C SER A 32 8.24 18.45 -4.34
N GLY A 33 9.55 18.65 -4.46
CA GLY A 33 10.55 18.33 -3.45
C GLY A 33 10.32 19.07 -2.13
N LEU A 34 9.77 20.28 -2.17
CA LEU A 34 9.49 21.07 -0.96
C LEU A 34 8.43 20.42 -0.06
N LEU A 35 7.50 19.65 -0.65
CA LEU A 35 6.54 18.82 0.09
C LEU A 35 7.12 17.43 0.36
N LEU A 36 7.67 16.78 -0.68
CA LEU A 36 8.11 15.39 -0.62
C LEU A 36 9.19 15.15 0.42
N PHE A 37 10.29 15.90 0.38
CA PHE A 37 11.47 15.59 1.20
C PHE A 37 11.21 15.70 2.70
N PRO A 38 10.64 16.79 3.24
CA PRO A 38 10.37 16.85 4.67
C PRO A 38 9.35 15.78 5.08
N CYS A 39 8.26 15.60 4.33
CA CYS A 39 7.24 14.62 4.68
C CYS A 39 7.76 13.17 4.62
N ALA A 40 8.49 12.79 3.57
CA ALA A 40 9.05 11.44 3.47
C ALA A 40 10.11 11.18 4.54
N TYR A 41 10.97 12.17 4.81
CA TYR A 41 12.00 12.06 5.83
C TYR A 41 11.39 11.90 7.23
N LEU A 42 10.36 12.68 7.57
CA LEU A 42 9.69 12.60 8.86
C LEU A 42 8.89 11.31 8.99
N ALA A 43 8.18 10.84 7.96
CA ALA A 43 7.46 9.57 8.01
C ALA A 43 8.41 8.38 8.22
N LEU A 44 9.49 8.31 7.44
CA LEU A 44 10.47 7.22 7.55
C LEU A 44 11.26 7.31 8.87
N GLY A 45 11.71 8.50 9.25
CA GLY A 45 12.43 8.75 10.49
C GLY A 45 11.57 8.48 11.73
N GLY A 46 10.29 8.86 11.69
CA GLY A 46 9.31 8.57 12.74
C GLY A 46 9.07 7.06 12.90
N TRP A 47 8.99 6.32 11.79
CA TRP A 47 8.90 4.86 11.81
C TRP A 47 10.14 4.22 12.45
N PHE A 48 11.35 4.58 12.01
CA PHE A 48 12.59 4.07 12.60
C PHE A 48 12.73 4.43 14.08
N THR A 49 12.38 5.67 14.45
CA THR A 49 12.43 6.12 15.84
C THR A 49 11.49 5.30 16.71
N GLY A 50 10.25 5.11 16.25
CA GLY A 50 9.23 4.36 16.99
C GLY A 50 9.59 2.88 17.14
N THR A 51 9.93 2.19 16.05
CA THR A 51 10.32 0.77 16.10
C THR A 51 11.62 0.53 16.87
N THR A 52 12.47 1.55 17.03
CA THR A 52 13.70 1.41 17.81
C THR A 52 13.50 1.67 19.30
N PHE A 53 12.71 2.68 19.67
CA PHE A 53 12.73 3.22 21.04
C PHE A 53 11.37 3.33 21.73
N VAL A 54 10.24 3.17 21.03
CA VAL A 54 8.92 3.56 21.57
C VAL A 54 8.03 2.35 21.85
N THR A 55 7.51 2.33 23.07
CA THR A 55 6.57 1.32 23.56
C THR A 55 5.15 1.54 23.06
N SER A 56 4.38 0.47 23.01
CA SER A 56 2.92 0.49 22.85
C SER A 56 2.20 0.02 24.13
N TRP A 57 2.89 0.03 25.27
CA TRP A 57 2.33 -0.43 26.55
C TRP A 57 1.06 0.32 26.95
N TYR A 58 1.04 1.65 26.78
CA TYR A 58 -0.08 2.48 27.20
C TYR A 58 -1.25 2.51 26.21
N THR A 59 -1.04 2.07 24.97
CA THR A 59 -2.06 2.07 23.92
C THR A 59 -2.62 0.67 23.65
N HIS A 60 -1.77 -0.36 23.71
CA HIS A 60 -2.09 -1.74 23.37
C HIS A 60 -1.67 -2.77 24.43
N GLY A 61 -0.90 -2.39 25.46
CA GLY A 61 -0.34 -3.36 26.41
C GLY A 61 0.79 -4.21 25.84
N LEU A 62 1.53 -3.69 24.84
CA LEU A 62 2.55 -4.44 24.09
C LEU A 62 3.94 -3.78 24.18
N GLY A 63 4.98 -4.60 24.26
CA GLY A 63 6.34 -4.19 23.88
C GLY A 63 6.47 -4.19 22.36
N THR A 64 6.95 -3.09 21.78
CA THR A 64 6.92 -2.89 20.31
C THR A 64 8.18 -2.28 19.73
N SER A 65 9.26 -2.21 20.50
CA SER A 65 10.52 -1.62 20.06
C SER A 65 11.72 -2.54 20.27
N TYR A 66 12.80 -2.30 19.51
CA TYR A 66 14.08 -2.97 19.73
C TYR A 66 14.59 -2.76 21.17
N LEU A 67 14.36 -1.57 21.75
CA LEU A 67 14.68 -1.26 23.14
C LEU A 67 13.98 -2.20 24.14
N GLU A 68 12.78 -2.67 23.82
CA GLU A 68 11.99 -3.60 24.63
C GLU A 68 12.25 -5.07 24.27
N GLY A 69 13.17 -5.35 23.34
CA GLY A 69 13.54 -6.70 22.94
C GLY A 69 12.76 -7.26 21.75
N CYS A 70 11.96 -6.44 21.04
CA CYS A 70 11.39 -6.85 19.76
C CYS A 70 12.49 -7.07 18.71
N ASN A 71 12.15 -7.82 17.66
CA ASN A 71 13.00 -7.99 16.47
C ASN A 71 12.36 -7.26 15.29
N PHE A 72 12.99 -7.32 14.11
CA PHE A 72 12.49 -6.64 12.91
C PHE A 72 11.05 -7.02 12.53
N LEU A 73 10.64 -8.26 12.81
CA LEU A 73 9.30 -8.74 12.50
C LEU A 73 8.27 -8.22 13.51
N THR A 74 8.65 -8.08 14.78
CA THR A 74 7.71 -7.77 15.86
C THR A 74 7.68 -6.30 16.28
N ALA A 75 8.70 -5.51 15.93
CA ALA A 75 8.71 -4.08 16.22
C ALA A 75 7.65 -3.34 15.36
N ALA A 76 6.98 -2.35 15.97
CA ALA A 76 5.92 -1.59 15.31
C ALA A 76 5.80 -0.17 15.89
N VAL A 77 5.36 0.77 15.06
CA VAL A 77 4.72 1.99 15.55
C VAL A 77 3.22 1.73 15.61
N SER A 78 2.71 1.45 16.80
CA SER A 78 1.31 1.05 16.98
C SER A 78 0.35 2.23 17.04
N SER A 79 -0.89 1.98 16.64
CA SER A 79 -1.97 2.98 16.67
C SER A 79 -2.23 3.54 18.08
N PRO A 80 -2.80 4.75 18.19
CA PRO A 80 -3.24 5.30 19.47
C PRO A 80 -4.31 4.43 20.14
N ALA A 81 -4.50 4.59 21.45
CA ALA A 81 -5.57 3.91 22.19
C ALA A 81 -6.97 4.26 21.62
N ASN A 82 -7.95 3.37 21.76
CA ASN A 82 -9.29 3.59 21.24
C ASN A 82 -9.96 4.87 21.82
N SER A 83 -9.64 5.24 23.05
CA SER A 83 -10.12 6.46 23.71
C SER A 83 -9.66 7.76 23.03
N MET A 84 -8.64 7.70 22.16
CA MET A 84 -8.17 8.85 21.39
C MET A 84 -9.07 9.16 20.19
N GLY A 85 -10.00 8.25 19.85
CA GLY A 85 -10.88 8.40 18.69
C GLY A 85 -10.07 8.67 17.41
N HIS A 86 -10.47 9.70 16.68
CA HIS A 86 -9.78 10.16 15.47
C HIS A 86 -8.98 11.45 15.70
N SER A 87 -8.53 11.72 16.94
CA SER A 87 -7.67 12.88 17.20
C SER A 87 -6.48 12.90 16.25
N LEU A 88 -6.17 14.06 15.69
CA LEU A 88 -4.94 14.25 14.91
C LEU A 88 -3.69 14.00 15.77
N LEU A 89 -3.85 14.03 17.10
CA LEU A 89 -2.82 13.74 18.08
C LEU A 89 -1.58 14.58 17.76
N LEU A 90 -1.79 15.89 17.62
CA LEU A 90 -0.70 16.82 17.35
C LEU A 90 0.16 16.96 18.60
N LEU A 91 1.47 17.13 18.45
CA LEU A 91 2.38 17.30 19.59
C LEU A 91 1.97 18.48 20.49
N TRP A 92 1.53 19.59 19.88
CA TRP A 92 1.01 20.77 20.56
C TRP A 92 -0.51 20.69 20.85
N GLY A 93 -1.13 19.55 20.56
CA GLY A 93 -2.56 19.30 20.78
C GLY A 93 -2.92 19.19 22.27
N PRO A 94 -4.22 19.18 22.60
CA PRO A 94 -4.70 19.16 23.97
C PRO A 94 -4.30 17.89 24.75
N GLU A 95 -4.01 16.78 24.06
CA GLU A 95 -3.68 15.49 24.67
C GLU A 95 -2.22 15.42 25.12
N ALA A 96 -1.30 16.01 24.34
CA ALA A 96 0.14 15.99 24.62
C ALA A 96 0.68 17.32 25.19
N LYS A 97 0.05 18.46 24.90
CA LYS A 97 0.40 19.80 25.41
C LYS A 97 1.89 20.15 25.26
N GLY A 98 2.50 19.72 24.16
CA GLY A 98 3.93 19.94 23.87
C GLY A 98 4.88 18.96 24.56
N ASN A 99 4.40 18.04 25.41
CA ASN A 99 5.22 17.01 26.02
C ASN A 99 5.49 15.87 25.03
N PHE A 100 6.69 15.82 24.48
CA PHE A 100 7.10 14.83 23.50
C PHE A 100 7.09 13.40 24.04
N THR A 101 7.52 13.18 25.28
CA THR A 101 7.52 11.83 25.88
C THR A 101 6.09 11.30 26.03
N GLN A 102 5.19 12.13 26.55
CA GLN A 102 3.78 11.77 26.68
C GLN A 102 3.16 11.52 25.30
N TRP A 103 3.45 12.36 24.33
CA TRP A 103 2.98 12.21 22.95
C TRP A 103 3.39 10.86 22.33
N CYS A 104 4.63 10.42 22.55
CA CYS A 104 5.08 9.09 22.15
C CYS A 104 4.31 7.98 22.87
N GLN A 105 4.11 8.10 24.19
CA GLN A 105 3.40 7.11 25.01
C GLN A 105 1.94 6.92 24.58
N ILE A 106 1.27 7.97 24.13
CA ILE A 106 -0.14 7.92 23.70
C ILE A 106 -0.32 7.61 22.21
N GLY A 107 0.74 7.19 21.51
CA GLY A 107 0.67 6.76 20.11
C GLY A 107 0.74 7.89 19.07
N GLY A 108 1.20 9.08 19.44
CA GLY A 108 1.30 10.22 18.53
C GLY A 108 2.20 9.99 17.31
N LEU A 109 3.22 9.14 17.45
CA LEU A 109 4.06 8.74 16.30
C LEU A 109 3.26 8.04 15.19
N TRP A 110 2.15 7.38 15.51
CA TRP A 110 1.34 6.72 14.49
C TRP A 110 0.67 7.75 13.57
N THR A 111 -0.01 8.77 14.12
CA THR A 111 -0.63 9.82 13.30
C THR A 111 0.43 10.65 12.59
N PHE A 112 1.58 10.87 13.24
CA PHE A 112 2.72 11.53 12.61
C PHE A 112 3.21 10.80 11.35
N VAL A 113 3.46 9.49 11.46
CA VAL A 113 3.91 8.67 10.32
C VAL A 113 2.82 8.58 9.25
N ALA A 114 1.56 8.36 9.65
CA ALA A 114 0.44 8.27 8.71
C ALA A 114 0.24 9.57 7.92
N LEU A 115 0.19 10.73 8.60
CA LEU A 115 -0.08 12.01 7.97
C LEU A 115 1.10 12.50 7.13
N HIS A 116 2.32 12.46 7.65
CA HIS A 116 3.51 12.81 6.85
C HIS A 116 3.67 11.82 5.68
N GLY A 117 3.37 10.54 5.88
CA GLY A 117 3.35 9.54 4.82
C GLY A 117 2.35 9.89 3.72
N ALA A 118 1.13 10.31 4.07
CA ALA A 118 0.12 10.73 3.11
C ALA A 118 0.60 11.93 2.28
N PHE A 119 1.13 12.97 2.92
CA PHE A 119 1.68 14.14 2.23
C PHE A 119 2.94 13.81 1.41
N ALA A 120 3.76 12.86 1.85
CA ALA A 120 4.90 12.37 1.08
C ALA A 120 4.45 11.68 -0.22
N LEU A 121 3.39 10.87 -0.17
CA LEU A 121 2.82 10.24 -1.36
C LEU A 121 2.26 11.28 -2.35
N ILE A 122 1.62 12.35 -1.84
CA ILE A 122 1.19 13.48 -2.67
C ILE A 122 2.41 14.15 -3.32
N GLY A 123 3.44 14.49 -2.53
CA GLY A 123 4.68 15.08 -3.02
C GLY A 123 5.38 14.21 -4.06
N PHE A 124 5.37 12.89 -3.89
CA PHE A 124 5.96 11.94 -4.83
C PHE A 124 5.19 11.89 -6.16
N CYS A 125 3.85 11.90 -6.10
CA CYS A 125 3.02 11.96 -7.30
C CYS A 125 3.21 13.27 -8.06
N LEU A 126 3.25 14.40 -7.35
CA LEU A 126 3.57 15.72 -7.93
C LEU A 126 4.96 15.72 -8.57
N ARG A 127 5.94 15.05 -7.96
CA ARG A 127 7.28 14.91 -8.51
C ARG A 127 7.30 14.13 -9.82
N GLN A 128 6.52 13.05 -9.92
CA GLN A 128 6.38 12.29 -11.16
C GLN A 128 5.80 13.16 -12.28
N PHE A 129 4.79 13.99 -11.98
CA PHE A 129 4.26 14.96 -12.93
C PHE A 129 5.29 16.04 -13.31
N GLU A 130 5.99 16.60 -12.34
CA GLU A 130 6.97 17.67 -12.56
C GLU A 130 8.12 17.19 -13.45
N ILE A 131 8.71 16.03 -13.14
CA ILE A 131 9.78 15.44 -13.96
C ILE A 131 9.26 15.09 -15.35
N ALA A 132 8.08 14.47 -15.46
CA ALA A 132 7.49 14.14 -16.76
C ALA A 132 7.30 15.39 -17.63
N ARG A 133 6.89 16.51 -17.01
CA ARG A 133 6.72 17.78 -17.70
C ARG A 133 8.05 18.38 -18.16
N LEU A 134 9.09 18.33 -17.34
CA LEU A 134 10.42 18.88 -17.66
C LEU A 134 11.12 18.08 -18.75
N VAL A 135 11.00 16.75 -18.73
CA VAL A 135 11.59 15.86 -19.73
C VAL A 135 10.76 15.81 -21.02
N GLY A 136 9.47 16.20 -20.96
CA GLY A 136 8.58 16.21 -22.12
C GLY A 136 7.95 14.84 -22.44
N ILE A 137 7.73 14.00 -21.42
CA ILE A 137 7.10 12.68 -21.55
C ILE A 137 5.67 12.67 -20.98
N ARG A 138 4.87 11.67 -21.39
CA ARG A 138 3.49 11.50 -20.89
C ARG A 138 3.50 10.99 -19.44
N PRO A 139 2.68 11.52 -18.52
CA PRO A 139 2.78 11.25 -17.08
C PRO A 139 2.12 9.93 -16.63
N TYR A 140 2.24 8.83 -17.40
CA TYR A 140 1.60 7.55 -17.05
C TYR A 140 2.13 6.94 -15.77
N ASN A 141 3.37 7.24 -15.38
CA ASN A 141 3.92 6.79 -14.10
C ASN A 141 3.21 7.44 -12.91
N ALA A 142 2.87 8.73 -13.00
CA ALA A 142 2.06 9.41 -11.98
C ALA A 142 0.63 8.86 -11.92
N ILE A 143 0.03 8.56 -13.07
CA ILE A 143 -1.29 7.90 -13.14
C ILE A 143 -1.25 6.52 -12.48
N ALA A 144 -0.21 5.71 -12.75
CA ALA A 144 -0.06 4.39 -12.13
C ALA A 144 0.13 4.50 -10.61
N PHE A 145 0.81 5.53 -10.13
CA PHE A 145 1.04 5.79 -8.71
C PHE A 145 -0.25 6.16 -7.93
N SER A 146 -1.35 6.41 -8.64
CA SER A 146 -2.68 6.55 -8.01
C SER A 146 -3.13 5.27 -7.30
N GLY A 147 -2.73 4.08 -7.76
CA GLY A 147 -3.05 2.81 -7.09
C GLY A 147 -2.43 2.70 -5.68
N PRO A 148 -1.12 2.93 -5.50
CA PRO A 148 -0.52 3.05 -4.17
C PRO A 148 -1.19 4.10 -3.28
N ILE A 149 -1.52 5.28 -3.82
CA ILE A 149 -2.23 6.32 -3.07
C ILE A 149 -3.62 5.84 -2.63
N SER A 150 -4.39 5.19 -3.50
CA SER A 150 -5.74 4.72 -3.17
C SER A 150 -5.71 3.68 -2.05
N ILE A 151 -4.72 2.78 -2.04
CA ILE A 151 -4.53 1.82 -0.95
C ILE A 151 -4.15 2.51 0.35
N PHE A 152 -3.14 3.39 0.33
CA PHE A 152 -2.70 4.05 1.56
C PHE A 152 -3.84 4.86 2.19
N VAL A 153 -4.54 5.66 1.38
CA VAL A 153 -5.67 6.47 1.85
C VAL A 153 -6.82 5.60 2.33
N SER A 154 -7.21 4.55 1.60
CA SER A 154 -8.32 3.69 2.02
C SER A 154 -8.02 2.92 3.30
N VAL A 155 -6.82 2.34 3.43
CA VAL A 155 -6.45 1.46 4.55
C VAL A 155 -6.03 2.24 5.80
N PHE A 156 -5.21 3.28 5.67
CA PHE A 156 -4.64 3.98 6.84
C PHE A 156 -5.47 5.20 7.25
N LEU A 157 -6.36 5.71 6.39
CA LEU A 157 -7.18 6.88 6.71
C LEU A 157 -8.67 6.54 6.70
N LEU A 158 -9.24 6.11 5.56
CA LEU A 158 -10.69 5.95 5.44
C LEU A 158 -11.23 4.79 6.29
N TYR A 159 -10.57 3.64 6.29
CA TYR A 159 -10.96 2.49 7.11
C TYR A 159 -11.09 2.86 8.60
N PRO A 160 -10.04 3.36 9.28
CA PRO A 160 -10.17 3.73 10.69
C PRO A 160 -11.10 4.92 10.93
N LEU A 161 -11.24 5.86 9.98
CA LEU A 161 -12.22 6.96 10.08
C LEU A 161 -13.68 6.48 10.08
N GLY A 162 -13.98 5.37 9.40
CA GLY A 162 -15.30 4.74 9.47
C GLY A 162 -15.48 3.85 10.70
N GLN A 163 -14.38 3.35 11.27
CA GLN A 163 -14.37 2.62 12.54
C GLN A 163 -14.33 3.58 13.74
N ALA A 164 -14.33 3.03 14.95
CA ALA A 164 -14.43 3.83 16.18
C ALA A 164 -13.25 4.80 16.40
N SER A 165 -12.04 4.45 15.94
CA SER A 165 -10.82 5.24 16.18
C SER A 165 -9.65 4.80 15.30
N TRP A 166 -8.54 5.53 15.39
CA TRP A 166 -7.26 5.11 14.81
C TRP A 166 -6.74 3.77 15.36
N PHE A 167 -7.20 3.32 16.52
CA PHE A 167 -6.79 2.04 17.13
C PHE A 167 -6.92 0.86 16.17
N PHE A 168 -7.99 0.85 15.37
CA PHE A 168 -8.29 -0.21 14.41
C PHE A 168 -7.53 -0.09 13.09
N ALA A 169 -6.81 1.01 12.86
CA ALA A 169 -5.93 1.12 11.71
C ALA A 169 -4.76 0.12 11.82
N PRO A 170 -4.12 -0.26 10.70
CA PRO A 170 -2.92 -1.07 10.78
C PRO A 170 -1.81 -0.33 11.52
N SER A 171 -1.14 -1.03 12.43
CA SER A 171 0.09 -0.57 13.05
C SER A 171 1.26 -0.71 12.07
N PHE A 172 2.21 0.23 12.07
CA PHE A 172 3.34 0.22 11.15
C PHE A 172 4.44 -0.76 11.63
N GLY A 173 4.21 -2.06 11.43
CA GLY A 173 5.17 -3.12 11.73
C GLY A 173 4.78 -4.43 11.05
N VAL A 174 5.74 -5.32 10.79
CA VAL A 174 5.50 -6.53 9.99
C VAL A 174 4.42 -7.43 10.63
N ALA A 175 4.60 -7.81 11.89
CA ALA A 175 3.60 -8.59 12.63
C ALA A 175 2.31 -7.79 12.88
N GLY A 176 2.39 -6.46 13.02
CA GLY A 176 1.23 -5.58 13.12
C GLY A 176 0.34 -5.64 11.87
N ILE A 177 0.94 -5.71 10.69
CA ILE A 177 0.21 -5.93 9.43
C ILE A 177 -0.35 -7.35 9.35
N PHE A 178 0.39 -8.38 9.77
CA PHE A 178 -0.15 -9.76 9.79
C PHE A 178 -1.38 -9.88 10.69
N ARG A 179 -1.32 -9.28 11.89
CA ARG A 179 -2.49 -9.16 12.77
C ARG A 179 -3.65 -8.49 12.04
N PHE A 180 -3.41 -7.38 11.35
CA PHE A 180 -4.46 -6.67 10.60
C PHE A 180 -5.11 -7.56 9.53
N LEU A 181 -4.35 -8.38 8.81
CA LEU A 181 -4.90 -9.32 7.83
C LEU A 181 -5.82 -10.37 8.49
N LEU A 182 -5.40 -10.93 9.63
CA LEU A 182 -6.20 -11.89 10.39
C LEU A 182 -7.46 -11.25 11.00
N PHE A 183 -7.35 -10.00 11.46
CA PHE A 183 -8.49 -9.21 11.91
C PHE A 183 -9.50 -9.02 10.78
N LEU A 184 -9.05 -8.60 9.59
CA LEU A 184 -9.93 -8.47 8.42
C LEU A 184 -10.61 -9.80 8.05
N GLN A 185 -9.92 -10.93 8.16
CA GLN A 185 -10.53 -12.24 7.94
C GLN A 185 -11.61 -12.54 8.99
N GLY A 186 -11.25 -12.53 10.27
CA GLY A 186 -12.17 -12.91 11.36
C GLY A 186 -13.38 -11.98 11.49
N PHE A 187 -13.20 -10.67 11.32
CA PHE A 187 -14.25 -9.68 11.56
C PHE A 187 -14.99 -9.24 10.29
N HIS A 188 -14.38 -9.34 9.12
CA HIS A 188 -15.00 -8.90 7.86
C HIS A 188 -15.15 -9.99 6.80
N ASN A 189 -14.67 -11.21 7.05
CA ASN A 189 -14.61 -12.30 6.08
C ASN A 189 -14.02 -11.82 4.74
N TRP A 190 -12.93 -11.04 4.82
CA TRP A 190 -12.47 -10.20 3.70
C TRP A 190 -12.08 -10.99 2.44
N THR A 191 -11.67 -12.26 2.58
CA THR A 191 -11.41 -13.14 1.44
C THR A 191 -12.65 -13.40 0.58
N LEU A 192 -13.85 -13.32 1.15
CA LEU A 192 -15.12 -13.48 0.43
C LEU A 192 -15.52 -12.22 -0.36
N ASN A 193 -14.88 -11.08 -0.12
CA ASN A 193 -15.24 -9.84 -0.77
C ASN A 193 -14.78 -9.82 -2.24
N PRO A 194 -15.68 -9.59 -3.22
CA PRO A 194 -15.31 -9.58 -4.64
C PRO A 194 -14.32 -8.46 -5.00
N PHE A 195 -14.34 -7.33 -4.28
CA PHE A 195 -13.35 -6.27 -4.46
C PHE A 195 -11.94 -6.71 -4.04
N HIS A 196 -11.83 -7.51 -2.98
CA HIS A 196 -10.57 -8.14 -2.60
C HIS A 196 -10.11 -9.13 -3.66
N MET A 197 -11.01 -10.00 -4.15
CA MET A 197 -10.69 -10.98 -5.19
C MET A 197 -10.19 -10.32 -6.48
N MET A 198 -10.80 -9.21 -6.91
CA MET A 198 -10.32 -8.41 -8.04
C MET A 198 -8.93 -7.81 -7.77
N GLY A 199 -8.68 -7.36 -6.53
CA GLY A 199 -7.36 -6.93 -6.11
C GLY A 199 -6.30 -8.02 -6.20
N VAL A 200 -6.60 -9.21 -5.68
CA VAL A 200 -5.73 -10.40 -5.80
C VAL A 200 -5.46 -10.74 -7.26
N ALA A 201 -6.49 -10.76 -8.11
CA ALA A 201 -6.34 -11.00 -9.54
C ALA A 201 -5.46 -9.95 -10.22
N GLY A 202 -5.59 -8.67 -9.86
CA GLY A 202 -4.74 -7.60 -10.40
C GLY A 202 -3.27 -7.70 -9.96
N ILE A 203 -3.00 -8.08 -8.71
CA ILE A 203 -1.62 -8.22 -8.20
C ILE A 203 -0.95 -9.49 -8.74
N LEU A 204 -1.62 -10.64 -8.65
CA LEU A 204 -1.09 -11.90 -9.19
C LEU A 204 -1.01 -11.84 -10.73
N GLY A 205 -1.99 -11.24 -11.38
CA GLY A 205 -1.98 -10.97 -12.82
C GLY A 205 -0.85 -10.01 -13.22
N GLY A 206 -0.60 -8.96 -12.44
CA GLY A 206 0.55 -8.06 -12.65
C GLY A 206 1.90 -8.77 -12.50
N ALA A 207 2.05 -9.62 -11.48
CA ALA A 207 3.24 -10.44 -11.29
C ALA A 207 3.45 -11.43 -12.44
N LEU A 208 2.37 -12.09 -12.89
CA LEU A 208 2.38 -12.97 -14.06
C LEU A 208 2.81 -12.19 -15.31
N LEU A 209 2.23 -11.02 -15.57
CA LEU A 209 2.57 -10.16 -16.71
C LEU A 209 4.02 -9.70 -16.66
N CYS A 210 4.54 -9.36 -15.48
CA CYS A 210 5.95 -9.00 -15.29
C CYS A 210 6.87 -10.17 -15.67
N ALA A 211 6.61 -11.36 -15.13
CA ALA A 211 7.43 -12.54 -15.36
C ALA A 211 7.36 -13.00 -16.83
N ILE A 212 6.14 -13.13 -17.39
CA ILE A 212 5.93 -13.62 -18.75
C ILE A 212 6.49 -12.65 -19.78
N HIS A 213 6.36 -11.33 -19.58
CA HIS A 213 6.90 -10.34 -20.51
C HIS A 213 8.42 -10.34 -20.49
N GLY A 214 9.03 -10.27 -19.30
CA GLY A 214 10.49 -10.32 -19.16
C GLY A 214 11.08 -11.58 -19.78
N ALA A 215 10.54 -12.75 -19.44
CA ALA A 215 11.00 -14.02 -20.01
C ALA A 215 10.82 -14.09 -21.53
N THR A 216 9.71 -13.57 -22.07
CA THR A 216 9.46 -13.57 -23.52
C THR A 216 10.48 -12.69 -24.25
N VAL A 217 10.76 -11.49 -23.73
CA VAL A 217 11.75 -10.58 -24.34
C VAL A 217 13.12 -11.25 -24.39
N GLU A 218 13.59 -11.77 -23.26
CA GLU A 218 14.91 -12.42 -23.17
C GLU A 218 15.04 -13.66 -24.07
N ASN A 219 13.95 -14.40 -24.32
CA ASN A 219 13.97 -15.60 -25.17
C ASN A 219 13.59 -15.33 -26.64
N THR A 220 13.41 -14.07 -27.02
CA THR A 220 13.16 -13.67 -28.41
C THR A 220 14.09 -12.56 -28.88
N LEU A 221 15.21 -12.35 -28.18
CA LEU A 221 16.26 -11.44 -28.57
C LEU A 221 16.79 -11.77 -29.97
N PHE A 222 17.15 -10.73 -30.71
CA PHE A 222 18.00 -10.89 -31.88
C PHE A 222 19.44 -11.15 -31.45
N GLU A 223 20.20 -11.85 -32.31
CA GLU A 223 21.64 -12.03 -32.12
C GLU A 223 22.37 -10.77 -32.60
N ASP A 224 22.47 -9.78 -31.71
CA ASP A 224 23.07 -8.46 -31.99
C ASP A 224 24.55 -8.37 -31.56
N GLY A 225 25.17 -9.49 -31.16
CA GLY A 225 26.60 -9.56 -30.81
C GLY A 225 27.10 -11.00 -30.59
N ASP A 226 28.42 -11.20 -30.65
CA ASP A 226 29.05 -12.53 -30.68
C ASP A 226 29.21 -13.23 -29.31
N ALA A 227 28.94 -12.51 -28.21
CA ALA A 227 29.15 -13.02 -26.87
C ALA A 227 27.96 -13.87 -26.40
N ALA A 228 28.24 -15.00 -25.74
CA ALA A 228 27.20 -15.82 -25.12
C ALA A 228 26.39 -15.08 -24.02
N ASN A 229 26.97 -14.04 -23.42
CA ASN A 229 26.24 -13.11 -22.56
C ASN A 229 25.69 -11.96 -23.41
N THR A 230 24.38 -11.94 -23.59
CA THR A 230 23.68 -11.08 -24.55
C THR A 230 23.45 -9.65 -24.06
N PHE A 231 23.67 -9.33 -22.77
CA PHE A 231 23.37 -7.99 -22.24
C PHE A 231 24.19 -6.86 -22.90
N ARG A 232 25.40 -7.16 -23.38
CA ARG A 232 26.27 -6.18 -24.05
C ARG A 232 25.88 -5.92 -25.51
N ALA A 233 24.99 -6.73 -26.07
CA ALA A 233 24.51 -6.60 -27.44
C ALA A 233 23.39 -5.55 -27.59
N PHE A 234 23.10 -4.78 -26.53
CA PHE A 234 22.09 -3.72 -26.53
C PHE A 234 22.73 -2.33 -26.39
N THR A 235 22.24 -1.37 -27.17
CA THR A 235 22.63 0.04 -27.07
C THR A 235 21.41 0.92 -26.80
N PRO A 236 21.39 1.78 -25.76
CA PRO A 236 20.22 2.60 -25.43
C PRO A 236 19.71 3.54 -26.53
N THR A 237 20.55 3.90 -27.51
CA THR A 237 20.23 4.80 -28.61
C THR A 237 19.94 4.09 -29.94
N GLN A 238 19.84 2.75 -29.96
CA GLN A 238 19.54 2.00 -31.19
C GLN A 238 18.10 2.25 -31.66
N SER A 239 17.87 2.20 -32.97
CA SER A 239 16.53 2.37 -33.58
C SER A 239 15.71 1.09 -33.60
N GLU A 240 16.39 -0.04 -33.70
CA GLU A 240 15.82 -1.37 -33.90
C GLU A 240 15.27 -1.94 -32.58
N GLU A 241 14.17 -2.68 -32.67
CA GLU A 241 13.72 -3.49 -31.53
C GLU A 241 14.73 -4.61 -31.25
N THR A 242 15.14 -4.77 -30.00
CA THR A 242 16.14 -5.79 -29.58
C THR A 242 15.58 -7.22 -29.58
N TYR A 243 14.27 -7.41 -29.75
CA TYR A 243 13.61 -8.71 -29.74
C TYR A 243 12.51 -8.80 -30.80
N SER A 244 12.31 -9.99 -31.35
CA SER A 244 11.33 -10.27 -32.41
C SER A 244 9.91 -10.38 -31.86
N MET A 245 9.10 -9.34 -32.09
CA MET A 245 7.67 -9.38 -31.72
C MET A 245 6.89 -10.43 -32.51
N VAL A 246 7.28 -10.70 -33.75
CA VAL A 246 6.61 -11.69 -34.62
C VAL A 246 6.85 -13.10 -34.09
N THR A 247 8.08 -13.43 -33.69
CA THR A 247 8.41 -14.73 -33.11
C THR A 247 7.70 -14.91 -31.77
N ALA A 248 7.73 -13.89 -30.90
CA ALA A 248 7.00 -13.89 -29.63
C ALA A 248 5.48 -14.08 -29.84
N ASN A 249 4.89 -13.36 -30.79
CA ASN A 249 3.48 -13.47 -31.12
C ASN A 249 3.11 -14.88 -31.60
N ARG A 250 3.91 -15.45 -32.52
CA ARG A 250 3.67 -16.80 -33.02
C ARG A 250 3.79 -17.83 -31.91
N PHE A 251 4.83 -17.75 -31.09
CA PHE A 251 5.03 -18.65 -29.94
C PHE A 251 3.80 -18.65 -29.04
N TRP A 252 3.37 -17.49 -28.55
CA TRP A 252 2.22 -17.41 -27.65
C TRP A 252 0.90 -17.77 -28.32
N SER A 253 0.71 -17.46 -29.61
CA SER A 253 -0.49 -17.87 -30.34
C SER A 253 -0.58 -19.39 -30.47
N GLN A 254 0.55 -20.08 -30.65
CA GLN A 254 0.59 -21.54 -30.73
C GLN A 254 0.47 -22.21 -29.35
N ILE A 255 1.09 -21.64 -28.32
CA ILE A 255 1.12 -22.22 -26.98
C ILE A 255 -0.16 -21.92 -26.17
N PHE A 256 -0.64 -20.68 -26.21
CA PHE A 256 -1.73 -20.19 -25.36
C PHE A 256 -2.99 -19.81 -26.17
N GLY A 257 -2.97 -19.96 -27.49
CA GLY A 257 -4.11 -19.66 -28.39
C GLY A 257 -4.31 -18.17 -28.68
N VAL A 258 -3.71 -17.28 -27.89
CA VAL A 258 -3.77 -15.82 -28.06
C VAL A 258 -2.41 -15.20 -27.77
N ALA A 259 -2.11 -14.08 -28.42
CA ALA A 259 -0.88 -13.34 -28.18
C ALA A 259 -1.07 -11.83 -28.40
N PHE A 260 -0.26 -11.03 -27.73
CA PHE A 260 -0.14 -9.62 -28.06
C PHE A 260 0.46 -9.46 -29.46
N SER A 261 -0.11 -8.55 -30.25
CA SER A 261 0.42 -8.14 -31.57
C SER A 261 0.78 -6.65 -31.63
N ASN A 262 0.47 -5.89 -30.57
CA ASN A 262 0.73 -4.47 -30.47
C ASN A 262 1.49 -4.16 -29.17
N LYS A 263 2.75 -3.71 -29.29
CA LYS A 263 3.60 -3.40 -28.14
C LYS A 263 3.04 -2.29 -27.25
N ARG A 264 2.37 -1.28 -27.82
CA ARG A 264 1.77 -0.18 -27.04
C ARG A 264 0.61 -0.68 -26.17
N TRP A 265 -0.24 -1.53 -26.72
CA TRP A 265 -1.33 -2.17 -25.97
C TRP A 265 -0.78 -3.06 -24.85
N LEU A 266 0.24 -3.87 -25.14
CA LEU A 266 0.90 -4.72 -24.14
C LEU A 266 1.35 -3.90 -22.92
N HIS A 267 2.12 -2.83 -23.13
CA HIS A 267 2.65 -2.03 -22.02
C HIS A 267 1.57 -1.22 -21.30
N PHE A 268 0.53 -0.76 -22.00
CA PHE A 268 -0.64 -0.17 -21.35
C PHE A 268 -1.37 -1.19 -20.47
N PHE A 269 -1.51 -2.43 -20.93
CA PHE A 269 -2.16 -3.51 -20.17
C PHE A 269 -1.36 -3.90 -18.92
N MET A 270 -0.02 -3.89 -19.00
CA MET A 270 0.87 -4.06 -17.84
C MET A 270 0.70 -2.98 -16.78
N LEU A 271 0.35 -1.75 -17.17
CA LEU A 271 -0.04 -0.69 -16.25
C LEU A 271 -1.45 -0.95 -15.70
N PHE A 272 -2.40 -1.24 -16.59
CA PHE A 272 -3.82 -1.33 -16.26
C PHE A 272 -4.14 -2.40 -15.21
N VAL A 273 -3.61 -3.61 -15.37
CA VAL A 273 -3.96 -4.78 -14.53
C VAL A 273 -3.66 -4.56 -13.04
N PRO A 274 -2.40 -4.28 -12.62
CA PRO A 274 -2.10 -4.09 -11.20
C PRO A 274 -2.72 -2.81 -10.65
N VAL A 275 -2.79 -1.72 -11.43
CA VAL A 275 -3.37 -0.46 -10.96
C VAL A 275 -4.87 -0.62 -10.69
N THR A 276 -5.60 -1.29 -11.58
CA THR A 276 -7.03 -1.59 -11.38
C THR A 276 -7.25 -2.53 -10.20
N GLY A 277 -6.37 -3.51 -9.98
CA GLY A 277 -6.40 -4.37 -8.79
C GLY A 277 -6.29 -3.57 -7.48
N LEU A 278 -5.33 -2.65 -7.40
CA LEU A 278 -5.17 -1.78 -6.22
C LEU A 278 -6.40 -0.87 -6.01
N TRP A 279 -6.96 -0.31 -7.07
CA TRP A 279 -8.16 0.53 -6.98
C TRP A 279 -9.40 -0.26 -6.53
N THR A 280 -9.64 -1.44 -7.08
CA THR A 280 -10.79 -2.27 -6.71
C THR A 280 -10.70 -2.71 -5.25
N SER A 281 -9.54 -3.18 -4.78
CA SER A 281 -9.36 -3.52 -3.36
C SER A 281 -9.55 -2.32 -2.43
N ALA A 282 -9.07 -1.13 -2.80
CA ALA A 282 -9.31 0.11 -2.05
C ALA A 282 -10.82 0.40 -1.87
N VAL A 283 -11.64 0.20 -2.91
CA VAL A 283 -13.10 0.37 -2.83
C VAL A 283 -13.70 -0.57 -1.79
N GLY A 284 -13.31 -1.84 -1.77
CA GLY A 284 -13.85 -2.79 -0.78
C GLY A 284 -13.42 -2.44 0.65
N ILE A 285 -12.21 -1.93 0.87
CA ILE A 285 -11.76 -1.41 2.18
C ILE A 285 -12.62 -0.23 2.65
N VAL A 286 -13.02 0.67 1.74
CA VAL A 286 -13.97 1.75 2.08
C VAL A 286 -15.32 1.19 2.53
N GLY A 287 -15.80 0.11 1.91
CA GLY A 287 -16.99 -0.62 2.39
C GLY A 287 -16.79 -1.17 3.80
N LEU A 288 -15.64 -1.79 4.07
CA LEU A 288 -15.30 -2.30 5.40
C LEU A 288 -15.21 -1.22 6.46
N ALA A 289 -14.85 0.02 6.10
CA ALA A 289 -14.86 1.17 7.01
C ALA A 289 -16.25 1.36 7.66
N LEU A 290 -17.31 1.06 6.91
CA LEU A 290 -18.70 1.17 7.37
C LEU A 290 -19.29 -0.17 7.82
N ASN A 291 -18.45 -1.19 8.01
CA ASN A 291 -18.89 -2.57 8.24
C ASN A 291 -19.80 -3.14 7.14
N LEU A 292 -19.80 -2.55 5.93
CA LEU A 292 -20.54 -3.03 4.76
C LEU A 292 -19.75 -4.16 4.09
N ARG A 293 -19.96 -5.37 4.60
CA ARG A 293 -19.19 -6.57 4.28
C ARG A 293 -19.92 -7.43 3.26
N ALA A 294 -19.16 -8.17 2.46
CA ALA A 294 -19.65 -9.39 1.84
C ALA A 294 -19.38 -10.54 2.83
N TYR A 295 -20.05 -10.51 3.98
CA TYR A 295 -19.77 -11.44 5.07
C TYR A 295 -20.43 -12.79 4.83
N ASP A 296 -21.69 -12.77 4.38
CA ASP A 296 -22.53 -13.94 4.24
C ASP A 296 -23.18 -14.11 2.85
N PHE A 297 -23.57 -15.34 2.57
CA PHE A 297 -24.55 -15.66 1.54
C PHE A 297 -25.83 -16.11 2.21
N VAL A 298 -26.85 -15.26 2.22
CA VAL A 298 -28.14 -15.52 2.91
C VAL A 298 -28.76 -16.86 2.49
N SER A 299 -28.62 -17.30 1.24
CA SER A 299 -29.12 -18.60 0.80
C SER A 299 -28.37 -19.79 1.41
N GLN A 300 -27.07 -19.65 1.70
CA GLN A 300 -26.28 -20.67 2.40
C GLN A 300 -26.69 -20.74 3.87
N GLU A 301 -26.85 -19.59 4.54
CA GLU A 301 -27.35 -19.52 5.92
C GLU A 301 -28.76 -20.11 6.04
N LEU A 302 -29.62 -19.73 5.09
CA LEU A 302 -30.90 -20.34 4.73
C LEU A 302 -30.89 -21.86 4.94
N ARG A 303 -30.10 -22.49 4.09
CA ARG A 303 -30.03 -23.93 3.99
C ARG A 303 -29.36 -24.57 5.20
N ALA A 304 -28.25 -24.02 5.67
CA ALA A 304 -27.50 -24.57 6.80
C ALA A 304 -28.28 -24.52 8.12
N ALA A 305 -29.15 -23.53 8.29
CA ALA A 305 -30.02 -23.42 9.47
C ALA A 305 -31.14 -24.47 9.48
N GLU A 306 -31.65 -24.85 8.31
CA GLU A 306 -32.74 -25.85 8.18
C GLU A 306 -32.21 -27.29 8.11
N ASP A 307 -31.00 -27.48 7.57
CA ASP A 307 -30.40 -28.77 7.28
C ASP A 307 -29.03 -28.90 7.98
N PRO A 308 -28.96 -29.50 9.19
CA PRO A 308 -27.72 -29.64 9.95
C PRO A 308 -26.65 -30.50 9.27
N GLU A 309 -27.01 -31.27 8.23
CA GLU A 309 -26.06 -32.06 7.44
C GLU A 309 -25.49 -31.26 6.26
N PHE A 310 -26.01 -30.06 5.99
CA PHE A 310 -25.53 -29.21 4.91
C PHE A 310 -24.25 -28.46 5.33
N GLU A 311 -23.14 -28.83 4.70
CA GLU A 311 -21.83 -28.21 4.93
C GLU A 311 -21.15 -27.81 3.61
N THR A 312 -20.51 -26.65 3.59
CA THR A 312 -19.68 -26.18 2.47
C THR A 312 -18.39 -25.55 2.99
N PHE A 313 -17.41 -25.30 2.12
CA PHE A 313 -16.21 -24.54 2.51
C PHE A 313 -16.55 -23.13 3.02
N TYR A 314 -17.65 -22.54 2.56
CA TYR A 314 -18.13 -21.26 3.06
C TYR A 314 -18.53 -21.38 4.54
N THR A 315 -19.39 -22.34 4.92
CA THR A 315 -19.83 -22.50 6.33
C THR A 315 -18.66 -22.87 7.24
N LYS A 316 -17.72 -23.68 6.75
CA LYS A 316 -16.47 -24.01 7.47
C LYS A 316 -15.62 -22.77 7.77
N ASN A 317 -15.50 -21.84 6.83
CA ASN A 317 -14.75 -20.61 7.05
C ASN A 317 -15.43 -19.68 8.06
N ILE A 318 -16.77 -19.69 8.15
CA ILE A 318 -17.50 -18.94 9.18
C ILE A 318 -17.13 -19.44 10.59
N LEU A 319 -17.03 -20.76 10.80
CA LEU A 319 -16.57 -21.34 12.07
C LEU A 319 -15.12 -20.92 12.42
N LEU A 320 -14.22 -20.86 11.42
CA LEU A 320 -12.86 -20.36 11.64
C LEU A 320 -12.87 -18.89 12.06
N ASN A 321 -13.72 -18.07 11.42
CA ASN A 321 -13.86 -16.64 11.75
C ASN A 321 -14.40 -16.44 13.17
N GLU A 322 -15.35 -17.26 13.62
CA GLU A 322 -15.85 -17.26 15.00
C GLU A 322 -14.74 -17.56 16.01
N GLY A 323 -13.93 -18.58 15.73
CA GLY A 323 -12.72 -18.88 16.49
C GLY A 323 -11.78 -17.68 16.56
N ILE A 324 -11.42 -17.09 15.42
CA ILE A 324 -10.55 -15.90 15.39
C ILE A 324 -11.10 -14.79 16.27
N ARG A 325 -12.38 -14.44 16.15
CA ARG A 325 -12.98 -13.34 16.94
C ARG A 325 -12.93 -13.62 18.43
N ALA A 326 -13.41 -14.77 18.88
CA ALA A 326 -13.50 -15.09 20.30
C ALA A 326 -12.12 -15.19 20.96
N TRP A 327 -11.16 -15.81 20.28
CA TRP A 327 -9.82 -16.06 20.84
C TRP A 327 -8.88 -14.85 20.75
N MET A 328 -9.09 -13.96 19.77
CA MET A 328 -8.26 -12.77 19.61
C MET A 328 -8.79 -11.57 20.41
N ALA A 329 -10.11 -11.34 20.44
CA ALA A 329 -10.69 -10.05 20.83
C ALA A 329 -10.30 -9.58 22.24
N ALA A 330 -10.19 -10.47 23.22
CA ALA A 330 -9.91 -10.07 24.60
C ALA A 330 -8.55 -9.38 24.77
N GLN A 331 -7.52 -9.85 24.08
CA GLN A 331 -6.19 -9.24 24.11
C GLN A 331 -6.05 -8.12 23.08
N ASP A 332 -6.76 -8.28 21.95
CA ASP A 332 -6.63 -7.41 20.79
C ASP A 332 -7.46 -6.12 20.88
N GLN A 333 -8.49 -6.12 21.72
CA GLN A 333 -9.36 -4.99 22.01
C GLN A 333 -9.40 -4.75 23.54
N PRO A 334 -8.26 -4.41 24.16
CA PRO A 334 -8.15 -4.34 25.62
C PRO A 334 -9.07 -3.27 26.23
N HIS A 335 -9.50 -2.28 25.45
CA HIS A 335 -10.45 -1.25 25.88
C HIS A 335 -11.86 -1.78 26.15
N GLU A 336 -12.24 -2.93 25.58
CA GLU A 336 -13.54 -3.56 25.80
C GLU A 336 -13.59 -4.37 27.11
N ASN A 337 -12.42 -4.67 27.71
CA ASN A 337 -12.29 -5.47 28.93
C ASN A 337 -13.04 -6.82 28.84
N PHE A 338 -13.01 -7.47 27.66
CA PHE A 338 -13.68 -8.75 27.48
C PHE A 338 -13.08 -9.81 28.41
N VAL A 339 -13.98 -10.50 29.12
CA VAL A 339 -13.67 -11.71 29.88
C VAL A 339 -14.59 -12.80 29.35
N PHE A 340 -14.03 -13.71 28.56
CA PHE A 340 -14.74 -14.88 28.06
C PHE A 340 -14.36 -16.09 28.92
N PRO A 341 -15.28 -16.62 29.75
CA PRO A 341 -15.05 -17.88 30.44
C PRO A 341 -14.69 -19.02 29.48
N GLU A 342 -13.92 -20.00 29.94
CA GLU A 342 -13.48 -21.12 29.08
C GLU A 342 -14.65 -21.84 28.40
N GLU A 343 -15.79 -21.96 29.09
CA GLU A 343 -16.99 -22.64 28.61
C GLU A 343 -17.67 -21.96 27.41
N VAL A 344 -17.42 -20.67 27.17
CA VAL A 344 -18.01 -19.93 26.04
C VAL A 344 -17.08 -19.80 24.84
N LEU A 345 -15.82 -20.24 24.96
CA LEU A 345 -14.87 -20.19 23.85
C LEU A 345 -15.22 -21.27 22.82
N PRO A 346 -15.49 -20.91 21.55
CA PRO A 346 -15.81 -21.88 20.53
C PRO A 346 -14.60 -22.76 20.23
N ARG A 347 -14.77 -24.08 20.36
CA ARG A 347 -13.75 -25.10 20.14
C ARG A 347 -14.34 -26.29 19.40
N GLY A 348 -13.55 -26.85 18.49
CA GLY A 348 -13.81 -28.20 17.98
C GLY A 348 -13.48 -29.25 19.06
N ASN A 349 -13.83 -30.50 18.80
CA ASN A 349 -13.51 -31.57 19.75
C ASN A 349 -11.97 -31.72 19.93
N ALA A 350 -11.54 -31.92 21.17
CA ALA A 350 -10.16 -32.17 21.62
C ALA A 350 -9.10 -31.05 21.49
N LEU A 351 -9.24 -30.10 20.56
CA LEU A 351 -8.35 -28.92 20.44
C LEU A 351 -8.71 -27.84 21.43
#